data_AF-A0A9D6NB24-F1
#
_entry.id   AF-A0A9D6NB24-F1
#
_cell.length_a   1.000
_cell.length_b   1.000
_cell.length_c   1.000
_cell.angle_alpha   90.00
_cell.angle_beta   90.00
_cell.angle_gamma   90.00
#
_symmetry.space_group_name_H-M   'P 1'
#
loop_
_entity.id
_entity.type
_entity.pdbx_description
1 polymer ?
#
loop_
_entity_poly.entity_id
_entity_poly.type
_entity_poly.pdbx_seq_one_letter_code
_entity_poly.pdbx_strand_id
1 'polypeptide(L)'
;MDWRAESRRALGFTLIEVLLAAALFLLTLGLVFSVLVPGMRSYSRGSDRAELQQMAALATRRILADLEAAAPGSVGLLSSSGAGEPEALGLVRLQDVSPAGRQVWEEQAIVYYWIPAEGNLVRKLWPPAPPQPVVPMTKERPPTIFPSLLREIVQQSNGTETMVAARVARFRVRSAGVGPGVVQPLKLELLLERLGGSGTEQFELTRDIYLRNSL
;
A
#
# COMPACT_ATOMS: atom_id res chain seq x y z
N MET A 1 -73.54 -42.84 13.31
CA MET A 1 -72.22 -42.76 12.64
C MET A 1 -71.59 -41.45 13.11
N ASP A 2 -71.20 -41.40 14.38
CA ASP A 2 -70.75 -40.19 15.08
C ASP A 2 -69.27 -40.34 15.43
N TRP A 3 -68.43 -39.64 14.70
CA TRP A 3 -67.00 -39.54 14.99
C TRP A 3 -66.67 -38.09 15.34
N ARG A 4 -66.58 -37.85 16.66
CA ARG A 4 -65.60 -36.96 17.30
C ARG A 4 -65.48 -35.54 16.74
N ALA A 5 -66.47 -34.70 17.06
CA ALA A 5 -66.21 -33.28 17.31
C ALA A 5 -65.56 -33.15 18.72
N GLU A 6 -64.30 -33.56 18.84
CA GLU A 6 -63.48 -33.20 20.00
C GLU A 6 -63.18 -31.70 19.94
N SER A 7 -64.04 -30.93 20.60
CA SER A 7 -63.82 -29.52 20.90
C SER A 7 -62.52 -29.39 21.67
N ARG A 8 -61.42 -29.17 20.95
CA ARG A 8 -60.11 -28.83 21.52
C ARG A 8 -60.31 -27.54 22.31
N ARG A 9 -60.43 -27.65 23.63
CA ARG A 9 -60.37 -26.50 24.53
C ARG A 9 -59.02 -25.83 24.28
N ALA A 10 -59.04 -24.65 23.66
CA ALA A 10 -57.87 -23.82 23.54
C ALA A 10 -57.48 -23.39 24.95
N LEU A 11 -56.50 -24.07 25.52
CA LEU A 11 -55.84 -23.65 26.76
C LEU A 11 -55.12 -22.34 26.43
N GLY A 12 -55.68 -21.22 26.87
CA GLY A 12 -55.02 -19.92 26.76
C GLY A 12 -53.76 -19.89 27.61
N PHE A 13 -52.69 -19.30 27.09
CA PHE A 13 -51.47 -19.08 27.86
C PHE A 13 -51.74 -18.18 29.06
N THR A 14 -51.16 -18.54 30.20
CA THR A 14 -51.24 -17.70 31.39
C THR A 14 -50.32 -16.50 31.25
N LEU A 15 -50.70 -15.36 31.85
CA LEU A 15 -49.88 -14.13 31.82
C LEU A 15 -48.44 -14.39 32.34
N ILE A 16 -48.30 -15.24 33.36
CA ILE A 16 -47.01 -15.59 33.95
C ILE A 16 -46.11 -16.37 32.98
N GLU A 17 -46.67 -17.29 32.19
CA GLU A 17 -45.90 -18.02 31.17
C GLU A 17 -45.37 -17.08 30.10
N VAL A 18 -46.18 -16.11 29.65
CA VAL A 18 -45.76 -15.12 28.66
C VAL A 18 -44.62 -14.24 29.21
N LEU A 19 -44.72 -13.81 30.47
CA LEU A 19 -43.67 -13.01 31.11
C LEU A 19 -42.37 -13.80 31.28
N LEU A 20 -42.45 -15.06 31.70
CA LEU A 20 -41.29 -15.94 31.83
C LEU A 20 -40.64 -16.22 30.47
N ALA A 21 -41.45 -16.51 29.44
CA ALA A 21 -40.97 -16.71 28.08
C ALA A 21 -40.28 -15.45 27.53
N ALA A 22 -40.85 -14.27 27.76
CA ALA A 22 -40.25 -12.99 27.36
C ALA A 22 -38.92 -12.72 28.10
N ALA A 23 -38.85 -13.00 29.40
CA ALA A 23 -37.62 -12.84 30.18
C ALA A 23 -36.50 -13.78 29.70
N LEU A 24 -36.82 -15.05 29.48
CA LEU A 24 -35.88 -16.04 28.94
C LEU A 24 -35.45 -15.69 27.52
N PHE A 25 -36.37 -15.20 26.68
CA PHE A 25 -36.06 -14.74 25.34
C PHE A 25 -35.11 -13.55 25.35
N LEU A 26 -35.36 -12.54 26.18
CA LEU A 26 -34.47 -11.37 26.32
C LEU A 26 -33.08 -11.76 26.86
N LEU A 27 -33.01 -12.67 27.82
CA LEU A 27 -31.74 -13.19 28.34
C LEU A 27 -30.96 -13.90 27.23
N THR A 28 -31.63 -14.76 26.47
CA THR A 28 -31.03 -15.49 25.34
C THR A 28 -30.55 -14.51 24.28
N LEU A 29 -31.35 -13.50 23.95
CA LEU A 29 -31.00 -12.47 22.99
C LEU A 29 -29.77 -11.66 23.46
N GLY A 30 -29.71 -11.32 24.75
CA GLY A 30 -28.55 -10.66 25.35
C GLY A 30 -27.26 -11.48 25.23
N LEU A 31 -27.34 -12.80 25.44
CA LEU A 31 -26.20 -13.72 25.25
C LEU A 31 -25.77 -13.81 23.78
N VAL A 32 -26.72 -13.80 22.85
CA VAL A 32 -26.40 -13.78 21.41
C VAL A 32 -25.66 -12.48 21.06
N PHE A 33 -26.15 -11.33 21.50
CA PHE A 33 -25.51 -10.04 21.22
C PHE A 33 -24.14 -9.90 21.86
N SER A 34 -23.93 -10.44 23.06
CA SER A 34 -22.65 -10.36 23.77
C SER A 34 -21.52 -11.10 23.04
N VAL A 35 -21.84 -12.14 22.27
CA VAL A 35 -20.87 -12.88 21.45
C VAL A 35 -20.78 -12.31 20.04
N LEU A 36 -21.92 -11.98 19.43
CA LEU A 36 -21.99 -11.56 18.03
C LEU A 36 -21.27 -10.23 17.77
N VAL A 37 -21.48 -9.22 18.62
CA VAL A 37 -20.90 -7.88 18.42
C VAL A 37 -19.37 -7.90 18.49
N PRO A 38 -18.72 -8.52 19.51
CA PRO A 38 -17.27 -8.70 19.50
C PRO A 38 -16.77 -9.53 18.32
N GLY A 39 -17.51 -10.57 17.93
CA GLY A 39 -17.18 -11.41 16.77
C GLY A 39 -17.10 -10.59 15.48
N MET A 40 -18.11 -9.77 15.21
CA MET A 40 -18.14 -8.88 14.04
C MET A 40 -17.00 -7.84 14.07
N ARG A 41 -16.71 -7.24 15.23
CA ARG A 41 -15.59 -6.30 15.39
C ARG A 41 -14.24 -6.95 15.15
N SER A 42 -14.06 -8.17 15.66
CA SER A 42 -12.84 -8.95 15.46
C SER A 42 -12.64 -9.30 13.98
N TYR A 43 -13.71 -9.74 13.31
CA TYR A 43 -13.69 -10.02 11.89
C TYR A 43 -13.35 -8.78 11.05
N SER A 44 -13.98 -7.63 11.34
CA SER A 44 -13.68 -6.36 10.65
C SER A 44 -12.20 -5.99 10.75
N ARG A 45 -11.60 -6.05 11.96
CA ARG A 45 -10.16 -5.75 12.15
C ARG A 45 -9.27 -6.73 11.39
N GLY A 46 -9.62 -8.02 11.41
CA GLY A 46 -8.89 -9.04 10.64
C GLY A 46 -8.91 -8.74 9.14
N SER A 47 -10.08 -8.37 8.62
CA SER A 47 -10.25 -7.96 7.21
C SER A 47 -9.43 -6.71 6.89
N ASP A 48 -9.48 -5.68 7.73
CA ASP A 48 -8.74 -4.43 7.53
C ASP A 48 -7.23 -4.68 7.51
N ARG A 49 -6.73 -5.48 8.45
CA ARG A 49 -5.31 -5.84 8.50
C ARG A 49 -4.86 -6.65 7.29
N ALA A 50 -5.68 -7.59 6.82
CA ALA A 50 -5.38 -8.37 5.62
C ALA A 50 -5.34 -7.48 4.37
N GLU A 51 -6.25 -6.51 4.25
CA GLU A 51 -6.27 -5.52 3.17
C GLU A 51 -4.99 -4.68 3.16
N LEU A 52 -4.57 -4.16 4.32
CA LEU A 52 -3.32 -3.39 4.46
C LEU A 52 -2.09 -4.22 4.09
N GLN A 53 -2.05 -5.49 4.52
CA GLN A 53 -0.97 -6.43 4.18
C GLN A 53 -0.87 -6.68 2.68
N GLN A 54 -2.01 -6.95 2.02
CA GLN A 54 -2.05 -7.18 0.58
C GLN A 54 -1.60 -5.93 -0.19
N MET A 55 -2.07 -4.75 0.22
CA MET A 55 -1.70 -3.48 -0.41
C MET A 55 -0.20 -3.20 -0.28
N ALA A 56 0.37 -3.39 0.91
CA ALA A 56 1.81 -3.27 1.15
C ALA A 56 2.61 -4.25 0.30
N ALA A 57 2.20 -5.52 0.26
CA ALA A 57 2.87 -6.55 -0.51
C ALA A 57 2.87 -6.25 -2.02
N LEU A 58 1.75 -5.79 -2.57
CA LEU A 58 1.66 -5.40 -3.98
C LEU A 58 2.51 -4.17 -4.30
N ALA A 59 2.46 -3.14 -3.46
CA ALA A 59 3.26 -1.93 -3.61
C ALA A 59 4.76 -2.23 -3.58
N THR A 60 5.21 -2.97 -2.57
CA THR A 60 6.61 -3.37 -2.44
C THR A 60 7.04 -4.28 -3.59
N ARG A 61 6.22 -5.25 -4.00
CA ARG A 61 6.55 -6.11 -5.14
C ARG A 61 6.75 -5.31 -6.43
N ARG A 62 5.91 -4.30 -6.67
CA ARG A 62 6.04 -3.43 -7.85
C ARG A 62 7.32 -2.59 -7.80
N ILE A 63 7.63 -1.98 -6.65
CA ILE A 63 8.88 -1.23 -6.44
C ILE A 63 10.10 -2.13 -6.63
N LEU A 64 10.06 -3.34 -6.06
CA LEU A 64 11.15 -4.31 -6.19
C LEU A 64 11.36 -4.73 -7.63
N ALA A 65 10.31 -5.01 -8.39
CA ALA A 65 10.43 -5.37 -9.81
C ALA A 65 11.11 -4.27 -10.63
N ASP A 66 10.78 -3.00 -10.35
CA ASP A 66 11.42 -1.86 -11.02
C ASP A 66 12.88 -1.66 -10.55
N LEU A 67 13.19 -1.88 -9.26
CA LEU A 67 14.54 -1.81 -8.70
C LEU A 67 15.45 -2.96 -9.18
N GLU A 68 14.92 -4.18 -9.34
CA GLU A 68 15.67 -5.32 -9.85
C GLU A 68 16.15 -5.09 -11.29
N ALA A 69 15.41 -4.29 -12.06
CA ALA A 69 15.79 -3.88 -13.41
C ALA A 69 16.71 -2.64 -13.44
N ALA A 70 16.93 -1.95 -12.32
CA ALA A 70 17.73 -0.73 -12.26
C ALA A 70 19.21 -0.99 -11.93
N ALA A 71 20.10 -0.12 -12.41
CA ALA A 71 21.49 -0.08 -11.92
C ALA A 71 21.62 0.84 -10.69
N PRO A 72 22.54 0.57 -9.75
CA PRO A 72 22.82 1.46 -8.62
C PRO A 72 23.02 2.93 -9.00
N GLY A 73 23.74 3.19 -10.09
CA GLY A 73 24.01 4.55 -10.56
C GLY A 73 22.79 5.30 -11.13
N SER A 74 21.71 4.58 -11.45
CA SER A 74 20.46 5.17 -11.94
C SER A 74 19.47 5.52 -10.83
N VAL A 75 19.71 5.02 -9.61
CA VAL A 75 18.78 5.21 -8.49
C VAL A 75 19.07 6.55 -7.82
N GLY A 76 18.03 7.36 -7.66
CA GLY A 76 18.04 8.62 -6.93
C GLY A 76 17.09 8.56 -5.74
N LEU A 77 17.49 9.12 -4.61
CA LEU A 77 16.68 9.21 -3.40
C LEU A 77 16.42 10.68 -3.06
N LEU A 78 15.17 11.01 -2.77
CA LEU A 78 14.78 12.25 -2.12
C LEU A 78 14.30 11.92 -0.72
N SER A 79 15.19 12.10 0.26
CA SER A 79 14.84 11.98 1.67
C SER A 79 14.21 13.28 2.17
N SER A 80 13.08 13.15 2.84
CA SER A 80 12.43 14.26 3.53
C SER A 80 13.28 14.73 4.71
N SER A 81 13.39 16.06 4.88
CA SER A 81 14.04 16.68 6.03
C SER A 81 13.06 17.02 7.16
N GLY A 82 11.75 16.93 6.90
CA GLY A 82 10.72 17.39 7.84
C GLY A 82 9.33 16.74 7.63
N ALA A 83 8.47 16.89 8.65
CA ALA A 83 7.10 16.40 8.56
C ALA A 83 6.34 17.10 7.42
N GLY A 84 5.80 16.32 6.48
CA GLY A 84 5.02 16.82 5.35
C GLY A 84 5.79 17.03 4.05
N GLU A 85 7.12 16.90 4.03
CA GLU A 85 7.86 16.86 2.76
C GLU A 85 7.73 15.48 2.09
N PRO A 86 7.61 15.43 0.76
CA PRO A 86 7.51 14.17 0.04
C PRO A 86 8.83 13.39 0.11
N GLU A 87 8.73 12.10 0.38
CA GLU A 87 9.83 11.15 0.15
C GLU A 87 9.67 10.55 -1.26
N ALA A 88 10.75 10.48 -2.02
CA ALA A 88 10.72 9.94 -3.37
C ALA A 88 11.92 9.03 -3.71
N LEU A 89 11.67 8.10 -4.61
CA LEU A 89 12.62 7.16 -5.19
C LEU A 89 12.51 7.29 -6.71
N GLY A 90 13.59 7.70 -7.37
CA GLY A 90 13.73 7.65 -8.83
C GLY A 90 14.64 6.51 -9.25
N LEU A 91 14.36 5.91 -10.39
CA LEU A 91 15.24 4.92 -11.02
C LEU A 91 15.08 4.93 -12.54
N VAL A 92 16.08 4.40 -13.25
CA VAL A 92 15.98 4.09 -14.68
C VAL A 92 16.28 2.61 -14.87
N ARG A 93 15.44 1.91 -15.63
CA ARG A 93 15.58 0.47 -15.85
C ARG A 93 16.50 0.19 -17.03
N LEU A 94 17.16 -0.95 -16.97
CA LEU A 94 17.82 -1.56 -18.11
C LEU A 94 16.74 -2.02 -19.10
N GLN A 95 16.78 -1.49 -20.31
CA GLN A 95 15.85 -1.86 -21.38
C GLN A 95 16.30 -3.13 -22.09
N ASP A 96 17.57 -3.18 -22.50
CA ASP A 96 18.13 -4.28 -23.27
C ASP A 96 19.66 -4.34 -23.17
N VAL A 97 20.28 -5.35 -23.78
CA VAL A 97 21.71 -5.43 -24.03
C VAL A 97 21.92 -5.53 -25.53
N SER A 98 22.58 -4.53 -26.11
CA SER A 98 22.89 -4.49 -27.54
C SER A 98 23.72 -5.70 -27.99
N PRO A 99 23.74 -6.02 -29.31
CA PRO A 99 24.58 -7.11 -29.86
C PRO A 99 26.07 -6.98 -29.56
N ALA A 100 26.55 -5.76 -29.26
CA ALA A 100 27.93 -5.49 -28.86
C ALA A 100 28.18 -5.70 -27.34
N GLY A 101 27.21 -6.23 -26.60
CA GLY A 101 27.29 -6.43 -25.15
C GLY A 101 27.10 -5.15 -24.32
N ARG A 102 26.74 -4.02 -24.94
CA ARG A 102 26.49 -2.76 -24.21
C ARG A 102 25.07 -2.73 -23.66
N GLN A 103 24.93 -2.36 -22.39
CA GLN A 103 23.65 -2.09 -21.74
C GLN A 103 22.95 -0.89 -22.39
N VAL A 104 21.65 -1.04 -22.64
CA VAL A 104 20.76 -0.02 -23.20
C VAL A 104 19.73 0.33 -22.14
N TRP A 105 19.70 1.60 -21.71
CA TRP A 105 18.79 2.08 -20.67
C TRP A 105 17.49 2.65 -21.25
N GLU A 106 16.42 2.61 -20.45
CA GLU A 106 15.16 3.28 -20.80
C GLU A 106 15.33 4.80 -20.88
N GLU A 107 14.58 5.44 -21.78
CA GLU A 107 14.56 6.89 -21.95
C GLU A 107 13.69 7.61 -20.89
N GLN A 108 12.97 6.84 -20.07
CA GLN A 108 12.10 7.35 -19.01
C GLN A 108 12.56 6.83 -17.65
N ALA A 109 12.65 7.73 -16.69
CA ALA A 109 12.73 7.42 -15.28
C ALA A 109 11.37 7.02 -14.72
N ILE A 110 11.40 6.10 -13.77
CA ILE A 110 10.26 5.76 -12.93
C ILE A 110 10.48 6.45 -11.59
N VAL A 111 9.49 7.23 -11.16
CA VAL A 111 9.52 7.94 -9.88
C VAL A 111 8.38 7.47 -9.00
N TYR A 112 8.74 6.92 -7.85
CA TYR A 112 7.83 6.64 -6.75
C TYR A 112 7.90 7.80 -5.76
N TYR A 113 6.76 8.35 -5.36
CA TYR A 113 6.74 9.39 -4.34
C TYR A 113 5.48 9.31 -3.48
N TRP A 114 5.65 9.67 -2.22
CA TRP A 114 4.57 9.70 -1.24
C TRP A 114 4.06 11.12 -1.05
N ILE A 115 2.74 11.27 -1.03
CA ILE A 115 2.03 12.52 -0.79
C ILE A 115 1.45 12.45 0.63
N PRO A 116 2.09 13.07 1.64
CA PRO A 116 1.69 12.90 3.04
C PRO A 116 0.26 13.38 3.33
N ALA A 117 -0.18 14.45 2.67
CA ALA A 117 -1.51 15.03 2.86
C ALA A 117 -2.64 14.07 2.42
N GLU A 118 -2.40 13.25 1.41
CA GLU A 118 -3.39 12.32 0.86
C GLU A 118 -3.20 10.89 1.37
N GLY A 119 -2.04 10.58 1.93
CA GLY A 119 -1.66 9.20 2.27
C GLY A 119 -1.51 8.32 1.03
N ASN A 120 -1.14 8.89 -0.12
CA ASN A 120 -1.02 8.16 -1.38
C ASN A 120 0.45 7.95 -1.75
N LEU A 121 0.81 6.73 -2.11
CA LEU A 121 2.06 6.40 -2.79
C LEU A 121 1.78 6.29 -4.28
N VAL A 122 2.44 7.11 -5.07
CA VAL A 122 2.21 7.26 -6.50
C VAL A 122 3.46 6.84 -7.27
N ARG A 123 3.26 6.24 -8.44
CA ARG A 123 4.29 5.95 -9.43
C ARG A 123 4.06 6.79 -10.68
N LYS A 124 5.10 7.44 -11.18
CA LYS A 124 5.07 8.35 -12.32
C LYS A 124 6.20 8.02 -13.30
N LEU A 125 5.97 8.24 -14.60
CA LEU A 125 6.99 8.14 -15.63
C LEU A 125 7.51 9.53 -15.98
N TRP A 126 8.82 9.69 -16.18
CA TRP A 126 9.43 10.99 -16.46
C TRP A 126 10.59 10.91 -17.47
N PRO A 127 10.65 11.75 -18.50
CA PRO A 127 9.65 12.73 -18.91
C PRO A 127 8.35 12.03 -19.40
N PRO A 128 7.20 12.73 -19.42
CA PRO A 128 5.99 12.18 -20.03
C PRO A 128 6.23 11.86 -21.51
N ALA A 129 5.50 10.91 -22.07
CA ALA A 129 5.54 10.63 -23.50
C ALA A 129 4.55 11.57 -24.25
N PRO A 130 4.97 12.23 -25.35
CA PRO A 130 6.30 12.22 -25.95
C PRO A 130 7.32 13.05 -25.13
N PRO A 131 8.60 12.64 -25.10
CA PRO A 131 9.61 13.26 -24.25
C PRO A 131 9.78 14.74 -24.61
N GLN A 132 9.65 15.62 -23.62
CA GLN A 132 10.05 17.01 -23.77
C GLN A 132 11.59 17.08 -23.81
N PRO A 133 12.19 17.94 -24.64
CA PRO A 133 13.63 17.92 -24.98
C PRO A 133 14.60 18.34 -23.85
N VAL A 134 14.18 18.26 -22.58
CA VAL A 134 14.83 18.94 -21.45
C VAL A 134 16.07 18.21 -20.94
N VAL A 135 16.18 16.89 -21.14
CA VAL A 135 17.38 16.12 -20.72
C VAL A 135 17.70 15.02 -21.74
N PRO A 136 18.87 15.04 -22.40
CA PRO A 136 19.30 13.92 -23.22
C PRO A 136 19.66 12.74 -22.30
N MET A 137 18.70 11.85 -22.06
CA MET A 137 19.01 10.53 -21.51
C MET A 137 19.75 9.76 -22.60
N THR A 138 21.08 9.68 -22.48
CA THR A 138 21.88 8.87 -23.40
C THR A 138 21.69 7.40 -23.05
N LYS A 139 21.36 6.57 -24.05
CA LYS A 139 21.12 5.13 -23.87
C LYS A 139 22.33 4.35 -23.33
N GLU A 140 23.52 4.93 -23.42
CA GLU A 140 24.79 4.26 -23.13
C GLU A 140 25.22 4.32 -21.67
N ARG A 141 24.65 5.22 -20.86
CA ARG A 141 24.96 5.33 -19.42
C ARG A 141 23.70 5.56 -18.60
N PRO A 142 23.58 4.93 -17.42
CA PRO A 142 22.44 5.19 -16.56
C PRO A 142 22.48 6.67 -16.13
N PRO A 143 21.41 7.44 -16.39
CA PRO A 143 21.36 8.82 -15.94
C PRO A 143 21.28 8.85 -14.41
N THR A 144 22.11 9.68 -13.78
CA THR A 144 22.04 9.89 -12.34
C THR A 144 20.84 10.78 -12.01
N ILE A 145 19.91 10.27 -11.22
CA ILE A 145 18.76 11.02 -10.76
C ILE A 145 19.14 11.78 -9.48
N PHE A 146 19.29 13.10 -9.59
CA PHE A 146 19.64 13.95 -8.45
C PHE A 146 18.42 14.26 -7.57
N PRO A 147 18.60 14.47 -6.25
CA PRO A 147 17.51 14.85 -5.35
C PRO A 147 16.78 16.14 -5.77
N SER A 148 17.50 17.12 -6.34
CA SER A 148 16.91 18.36 -6.87
C SER A 148 15.95 18.11 -8.03
N LEU A 149 16.34 17.24 -8.96
CA LEU A 149 15.50 16.82 -10.08
C LEU A 149 14.26 16.05 -9.58
N LEU A 150 14.42 15.15 -8.61
CA LEU A 150 13.27 14.46 -8.01
C LEU A 150 12.26 15.43 -7.40
N ARG A 151 12.74 16.45 -6.69
CA ARG A 151 11.87 17.47 -6.11
C ARG A 151 11.07 18.20 -7.18
N GLU A 152 11.70 18.54 -8.30
CA GLU A 152 11.01 19.15 -9.45
C GLU A 152 9.97 18.19 -10.06
N ILE A 153 10.35 16.93 -10.30
CA ILE A 153 9.46 15.93 -10.90
C ILE A 153 8.23 15.70 -10.02
N VAL A 154 8.38 15.67 -8.70
CA VAL A 154 7.27 15.46 -7.76
C VAL A 154 6.28 16.63 -7.76
N GLN A 155 6.75 17.85 -8.02
CA GLN A 155 5.89 19.04 -8.03
C GLN A 155 5.09 19.23 -9.32
N GLN A 156 5.56 18.67 -10.43
CA GLN A 156 4.90 18.79 -11.72
C GLN A 156 3.94 17.62 -11.92
N SER A 157 2.69 17.84 -12.33
CA SER A 157 1.86 16.73 -12.81
C SER A 157 2.09 16.51 -14.31
N ASN A 158 2.01 15.26 -14.78
CA ASN A 158 2.22 14.94 -16.19
C ASN A 158 1.26 13.89 -16.80
N GLY A 159 0.23 13.47 -16.06
CA GLY A 159 -0.79 12.52 -16.53
C GLY A 159 -0.34 11.05 -16.57
N THR A 160 0.89 10.73 -16.15
CA THR A 160 1.40 9.36 -16.07
C THR A 160 1.37 8.77 -14.66
N GLU A 161 0.78 9.51 -13.72
CA GLU A 161 0.65 9.13 -12.32
C GLU A 161 -0.29 7.93 -12.18
N THR A 162 0.18 6.89 -11.51
CA THR A 162 -0.60 5.71 -11.14
C THR A 162 -0.46 5.47 -9.65
N MET A 163 -1.60 5.32 -8.96
CA MET A 163 -1.59 5.00 -7.53
C MET A 163 -1.02 3.59 -7.31
N VAL A 164 -0.08 3.47 -6.39
CA VAL A 164 0.60 2.22 -6.01
C VAL A 164 0.01 1.66 -4.72
N ALA A 165 -0.17 2.54 -3.74
CA ALA A 165 -0.85 2.23 -2.49
C ALA A 165 -1.57 3.48 -1.98
N ALA A 166 -2.72 3.27 -1.34
CA ALA A 166 -3.40 4.29 -0.55
C ALA A 166 -3.08 4.07 0.93
N ARG A 167 -3.55 4.99 1.79
CA ARG A 167 -3.43 4.86 3.26
C ARG A 167 -1.99 4.71 3.75
N VAL A 168 -1.03 5.26 3.02
CA VAL A 168 0.38 5.26 3.37
C VAL A 168 0.64 6.36 4.40
N ALA A 169 0.99 5.95 5.61
CA ALA A 169 1.39 6.84 6.70
C ALA A 169 2.89 7.13 6.67
N ARG A 170 3.70 6.25 6.07
CA ARG A 170 5.13 6.45 5.88
C ARG A 170 5.62 5.68 4.67
N PHE A 171 6.40 6.34 3.83
CA PHE A 171 7.19 5.70 2.78
C PHE A 171 8.60 6.24 2.87
N ARG A 172 9.58 5.36 2.98
CA ARG A 172 10.97 5.75 3.11
C ARG A 172 11.91 4.78 2.46
N VAL A 173 12.89 5.32 1.76
CA VAL A 173 13.99 4.55 1.17
C VAL A 173 15.29 5.14 1.65
N ARG A 174 16.10 4.32 2.34
CA ARG A 174 17.42 4.70 2.84
C ARG A 174 18.50 3.90 2.16
N SER A 175 19.66 4.52 1.97
CA SER A 175 20.88 3.85 1.57
C SER A 175 21.74 3.58 2.81
N ALA A 176 22.47 2.46 2.83
CA ALA A 176 23.28 2.06 3.98
C ALA A 176 24.56 2.89 4.19
N GLY A 177 24.96 3.72 3.21
CA GLY A 177 26.23 4.43 3.24
C GLY A 177 26.12 5.95 3.09
N VAL A 178 27.19 6.62 3.49
CA VAL A 178 27.39 8.06 3.31
C VAL A 178 28.34 8.24 2.12
N GLY A 179 27.82 8.73 1.00
CA GLY A 179 28.63 8.96 -0.19
C GLY A 179 27.81 9.50 -1.37
N PRO A 180 28.47 10.00 -2.43
CA PRO A 180 27.79 10.37 -3.66
C PRO A 180 27.27 9.10 -4.34
N GLY A 181 25.94 8.95 -4.36
CA GLY A 181 25.26 7.81 -4.98
C GLY A 181 24.65 6.84 -3.98
N VAL A 182 23.96 5.83 -4.51
CA VAL A 182 23.25 4.84 -3.71
C VAL A 182 24.21 3.73 -3.29
N VAL A 183 24.49 3.66 -1.99
CA VAL A 183 25.22 2.56 -1.37
C VAL A 183 24.23 1.45 -0.99
N GLN A 184 24.51 0.24 -1.43
CA GLN A 184 23.69 -0.94 -1.12
C GLN A 184 24.00 -1.46 0.30
N PRO A 185 23.04 -2.12 0.98
CA PRO A 185 21.66 -2.32 0.57
C PRO A 185 20.81 -1.05 0.66
N LEU A 186 19.74 -1.02 -0.12
CA LEU A 186 18.64 -0.07 0.05
C LEU A 186 17.65 -0.63 1.07
N LYS A 187 17.29 0.16 2.08
CA LYS A 187 16.26 -0.18 3.05
C LYS A 187 14.97 0.54 2.71
N LEU A 188 13.96 -0.22 2.28
CA LEU A 188 12.60 0.25 2.03
C LEU A 188 11.75 0.05 3.27
N GLU A 189 11.13 1.11 3.75
CA GLU A 189 10.18 1.13 4.86
C GLU A 189 8.83 1.65 4.35
N LEU A 190 7.77 0.87 4.53
CA LEU A 190 6.40 1.22 4.13
C LEU A 190 5.45 0.95 5.30
N LEU A 191 4.81 2.01 5.79
CA LEU A 191 3.79 1.95 6.85
C LEU A 191 2.45 2.36 6.26
N LEU A 192 1.44 1.50 6.40
CA LEU A 192 0.06 1.80 6.06
C LEU A 192 -0.78 1.88 7.32
N GLU A 193 -1.76 2.78 7.31
CA GLU A 193 -2.62 3.06 8.46
C GLU A 193 -4.08 3.22 8.03
N ARG A 194 -5.00 2.57 8.74
CA ARG A 194 -6.43 2.77 8.58
C ARG A 194 -7.06 3.16 9.92
N LEU A 195 -7.80 4.26 9.91
CA LEU A 195 -8.70 4.61 11.00
C LEU A 195 -9.96 3.75 10.90
N GLY A 196 -10.13 2.80 11.82
CA GLY A 196 -11.31 1.97 11.96
C GLY A 196 -12.16 2.39 13.17
N GLY A 197 -13.40 1.89 13.24
CA GLY A 197 -14.30 2.19 14.36
C GLY A 197 -13.83 1.70 15.73
N SER A 198 -12.85 0.78 15.77
CA SER A 198 -12.23 0.24 16.98
C SER A 198 -10.85 0.81 17.30
N GLY A 199 -10.36 1.77 16.51
CA GLY A 199 -9.02 2.35 16.65
C GLY A 199 -8.24 2.36 15.33
N THR A 200 -6.97 2.72 15.44
CA THR A 200 -6.04 2.78 14.32
C THR A 200 -5.41 1.41 14.08
N GLU A 201 -5.63 0.84 12.90
CA GLU A 201 -4.94 -0.37 12.45
C GLU A 201 -3.72 0.05 11.60
N GLN A 202 -2.56 -0.54 11.90
CA GLN A 202 -1.30 -0.25 11.20
C GLN A 202 -0.65 -1.52 10.69
N PHE A 203 0.00 -1.43 9.54
CA PHE A 203 0.86 -2.48 9.00
C PHE A 203 2.17 -1.88 8.50
N GLU A 204 3.28 -2.38 9.04
CA GLU A 204 4.63 -1.97 8.67
C GLU A 204 5.33 -3.09 7.91
N LEU A 205 5.96 -2.74 6.79
CA LEU A 205 6.78 -3.61 5.98
C LEU A 205 8.15 -2.96 5.78
N THR A 206 9.19 -3.68 6.19
CA THR A 206 10.59 -3.29 5.98
C THR A 206 11.30 -4.33 5.11
N ARG A 207 12.07 -3.89 4.10
CA ARG A 207 12.84 -4.77 3.22
C ARG A 207 14.22 -4.17 2.92
N ASP A 208 15.24 -5.01 3.03
CA ASP A 208 16.56 -4.73 2.47
C ASP A 208 16.62 -5.23 1.02
N ILE A 209 17.16 -4.38 0.14
CA ILE A 209 17.12 -4.56 -1.31
C ILE A 209 18.54 -4.44 -1.85
N TYR A 210 18.95 -5.45 -2.62
CA TYR A 210 20.20 -5.49 -3.35
C TYR A 210 19.91 -5.34 -4.84
N LEU A 211 20.57 -4.39 -5.48
CA LEU A 211 20.44 -4.11 -6.91
C LEU A 211 21.37 -5.05 -7.67
N ARG A 212 20.82 -5.77 -8.65
CA ARG A 212 21.55 -6.83 -9.38
C ARG A 212 22.45 -6.29 -10.48
N ASN A 213 22.12 -5.13 -11.05
CA ASN A 213 22.80 -4.59 -12.23
C ASN A 213 23.97 -3.67 -11.82
N SER A 214 24.96 -4.18 -11.10
CA SER A 214 26.22 -3.46 -10.87
C SER A 214 27.09 -3.50 -12.13
N LEU A 215 27.46 -2.32 -12.64
CA LEU A 215 28.48 -2.15 -13.68
C LEU A 215 29.86 -2.60 -13.19
#